data_AF-A0A6B3NGE2-F1
#
_entry.id   AF-A0A6B3NGE2-F1
#
_cell.length_a   1.000
_cell.length_b   1.000
_cell.length_c   1.000
_cell.angle_alpha   90.00
_cell.angle_beta   90.00
_cell.angle_gamma   90.00
#
_symmetry.space_group_name_H-M   'P 1'
#
loop_
_entity.id
_entity.type
_entity.pdbx_description
1 polymer ?
#
loop_
_entity_poly.entity_id
_entity_poly.type
_entity_poly.pdbx_seq_one_letter_code
_entity_poly.pdbx_strand_id
1 'polypeptide(L)'
;PEDLEEINEFLKLQKYGVIPIQEALEAAESFAGGQAHTVELENEDGNLVYEVVIGLQEVYVDAGNGKVLFSETISTVNKSDDSQFKSSIQVP
;
A
#
# COMPACT_ATOMS: atom_id res chain seq x y z
N PRO A 1 -26.94 -12.72 7.46
CA PRO A 1 -26.57 -12.67 6.03
C PRO A 1 -25.67 -11.45 5.85
N GLU A 2 -24.44 -11.56 6.35
CA GLU A 2 -23.43 -10.48 6.31
C GLU A 2 -22.47 -10.67 5.11
N ASP A 3 -22.37 -11.90 4.57
CA ASP A 3 -21.49 -12.25 3.45
C ASP A 3 -21.90 -11.71 2.05
N LEU A 4 -23.13 -11.24 1.86
CA LEU A 4 -23.63 -10.88 0.52
C LEU A 4 -23.26 -9.45 0.09
N GLU A 5 -22.98 -8.56 1.03
CA GLU A 5 -22.55 -7.19 0.73
C GLU A 5 -21.06 -7.16 0.40
N GLU A 6 -20.23 -7.92 1.12
CA GLU A 6 -18.80 -8.06 0.88
C GLU A 6 -18.49 -8.63 -0.53
N ILE A 7 -19.29 -9.62 -0.96
CA ILE A 7 -19.20 -10.18 -2.33
C ILE A 7 -19.62 -9.15 -3.39
N ASN A 8 -20.65 -8.34 -3.11
CA ASN A 8 -21.10 -7.32 -4.06
C ASN A 8 -20.09 -6.18 -4.20
N GLU A 9 -19.42 -5.79 -3.12
CA GLU A 9 -18.35 -4.80 -3.14
C GLU A 9 -17.14 -5.30 -3.93
N PHE A 10 -16.74 -6.56 -3.69
CA PHE A 10 -15.71 -7.25 -4.47
C PHE A 10 -16.01 -7.26 -5.99
N LEU A 11 -17.25 -7.56 -6.37
CA LEU A 11 -17.68 -7.54 -7.78
C LEU A 11 -17.70 -6.12 -8.38
N LYS A 12 -17.97 -5.11 -7.55
CA LYS A 12 -17.95 -3.71 -7.98
C LYS A 12 -16.52 -3.24 -8.25
N LEU A 13 -15.56 -3.65 -7.43
CA LEU A 13 -14.14 -3.33 -7.56
C LEU A 13 -13.51 -4.00 -8.80
N GLN A 14 -13.83 -5.28 -9.06
CA GLN A 14 -13.37 -5.96 -10.29
C GLN A 14 -13.79 -5.24 -11.57
N LYS A 15 -14.95 -4.59 -11.57
CA LYS A 15 -15.44 -3.83 -12.73
C LYS A 15 -14.55 -2.61 -13.07
N TYR A 16 -13.80 -2.09 -12.11
CA TYR A 16 -12.91 -0.95 -12.30
C TYR A 16 -11.47 -1.37 -12.64
N GLY A 17 -11.20 -2.67 -12.80
CA GLY A 17 -9.83 -3.18 -12.99
C GLY A 17 -8.98 -3.06 -11.73
N VAL A 18 -9.64 -3.00 -10.58
CA VAL A 18 -9.00 -2.93 -9.27
C VAL A 18 -8.82 -4.35 -8.75
N ILE A 19 -7.60 -4.69 -8.32
CA ILE A 19 -7.30 -5.96 -7.67
C ILE A 19 -8.10 -6.07 -6.37
N PRO A 20 -8.47 -7.28 -5.95
CA PRO A 20 -9.20 -7.44 -4.70
C PRO A 20 -8.36 -7.02 -3.49
N ILE A 21 -9.04 -6.49 -2.46
CA ILE A 21 -8.42 -6.06 -1.19
C ILE A 21 -7.53 -7.16 -0.61
N GLN A 22 -7.99 -8.42 -0.69
CA GLN A 22 -7.22 -9.58 -0.22
C GLN A 22 -5.85 -9.73 -0.90
N GLU A 23 -5.75 -9.44 -2.19
CA GLU A 23 -4.49 -9.51 -2.94
C GLU A 23 -3.55 -8.36 -2.55
N ALA A 24 -4.11 -7.16 -2.32
CA ALA A 24 -3.33 -6.02 -1.82
C ALA A 24 -2.79 -6.29 -0.41
N LEU A 25 -3.61 -6.87 0.46
CA LEU A 25 -3.21 -7.33 1.80
C LEU A 25 -2.05 -8.32 1.72
N GLU A 26 -2.18 -9.37 0.93
CA GLU A 26 -1.17 -10.43 0.83
C GLU A 26 0.18 -9.90 0.31
N ALA A 27 0.12 -8.97 -0.65
CA ALA A 27 1.30 -8.27 -1.17
C ALA A 27 1.97 -7.39 -0.10
N ALA A 28 1.18 -6.61 0.65
CA ALA A 28 1.67 -5.76 1.72
C ALA A 28 2.24 -6.56 2.89
N GLU A 29 1.54 -7.62 3.33
CA GLU A 29 1.98 -8.53 4.39
C GLU A 29 3.27 -9.26 4.02
N SER A 30 3.39 -9.72 2.77
CA SER A 30 4.62 -10.33 2.26
C SER A 30 5.78 -9.33 2.21
N PHE A 31 5.50 -8.05 1.97
CA PHE A 31 6.52 -7.01 1.89
C PHE A 31 6.98 -6.55 3.28
N ALA A 32 6.05 -6.25 4.19
CA ALA A 32 6.36 -5.75 5.53
C ALA A 32 6.70 -6.86 6.55
N GLY A 33 6.32 -8.10 6.28
CA GLY A 33 6.62 -9.26 7.14
C GLY A 33 5.77 -9.31 8.42
N GLY A 34 4.51 -8.89 8.36
CA GLY A 34 3.59 -8.83 9.48
C GLY A 34 2.14 -9.00 9.05
N GLN A 35 1.20 -8.90 10.00
CA GLN A 35 -0.23 -8.96 9.71
C GLN A 35 -0.81 -7.55 9.52
N ALA A 36 -1.55 -7.38 8.44
CA ALA A 36 -2.28 -6.16 8.15
C ALA A 36 -3.45 -5.99 9.12
N HIS A 37 -3.58 -4.77 9.64
CA HIS A 37 -4.63 -4.38 10.58
C HIS A 37 -5.74 -3.60 9.89
N THR A 38 -5.37 -2.82 8.88
CA THR A 38 -6.29 -1.91 8.19
C THR A 38 -5.88 -1.84 6.73
N VAL A 39 -6.86 -1.77 5.85
CA VAL A 39 -6.68 -1.58 4.43
C VAL A 39 -7.73 -0.61 3.91
N GLU A 40 -7.27 0.45 3.27
CA GLU A 40 -8.12 1.50 2.71
C GLU A 40 -7.74 1.74 1.25
N LEU A 41 -8.74 2.09 0.42
CA LEU A 41 -8.52 2.39 -0.99
C LEU A 41 -8.53 3.90 -1.16
N GLU A 42 -7.35 4.45 -1.38
CA GLU A 42 -7.10 5.88 -1.51
C GLU A 42 -6.89 6.28 -2.97
N ASN A 43 -7.04 7.58 -3.25
CA ASN A 43 -6.73 8.16 -4.55
C ASN A 43 -5.56 9.15 -4.40
N GLU A 44 -4.39 8.75 -4.85
CA GLU A 44 -3.17 9.56 -4.80
C GLU A 44 -2.86 10.11 -6.20
N ASP A 45 -2.97 11.42 -6.38
CA ASP A 45 -2.72 12.12 -7.65
C ASP A 45 -3.49 11.53 -8.86
N GLY A 46 -4.72 11.07 -8.63
CA GLY A 46 -5.55 10.44 -9.67
C GLY A 46 -5.27 8.95 -9.88
N ASN A 47 -4.32 8.36 -9.15
CA ASN A 47 -4.06 6.92 -9.14
C ASN A 47 -4.75 6.28 -7.95
N LEU A 48 -5.41 5.14 -8.19
CA LEU A 48 -6.01 4.35 -7.13
C LEU A 48 -4.92 3.51 -6.46
N VAL A 49 -4.79 3.63 -5.14
CA VAL A 49 -3.81 2.91 -4.33
C VAL A 49 -4.47 2.32 -3.10
N TYR A 50 -3.99 1.16 -2.65
CA TYR A 50 -4.36 0.55 -1.38
C TYR A 50 -3.34 0.94 -0.32
N GLU A 51 -3.80 1.62 0.72
CA GLU A 51 -3.03 1.87 1.93
C GLU A 51 -3.26 0.74 2.91
N VAL A 52 -2.20 -0.01 3.25
CA VAL A 52 -2.25 -1.14 4.16
C VAL A 52 -1.39 -0.86 5.39
N VAL A 53 -2.01 -0.85 6.56
CA VAL A 53 -1.31 -0.59 7.83
C VAL A 53 -0.91 -1.91 8.49
N ILE A 54 0.39 -2.11 8.66
CA ILE A 54 1.02 -3.29 9.27
C ILE A 54 1.86 -2.83 10.46
N GLY A 55 1.28 -2.88 11.66
CA GLY A 55 1.95 -2.45 12.88
C GLY A 55 2.22 -0.94 12.89
N LEU A 56 3.48 -0.55 12.67
CA LEU A 56 3.93 0.85 12.56
C LEU A 56 4.36 1.21 11.14
N GLN A 57 3.95 0.43 10.14
CA GLN A 57 4.27 0.65 8.73
C GLN A 57 2.99 0.81 7.93
N GLU A 58 2.97 1.79 7.07
CA GLU A 58 1.98 2.01 6.02
C GLU A 58 2.59 1.54 4.70
N VAL A 59 1.92 0.62 4.03
CA VAL A 59 2.36 0.06 2.75
C VAL A 59 1.36 0.44 1.68
N TYR A 60 1.81 1.15 0.66
CA TYR A 60 1.00 1.61 -0.45
C TYR A 60 1.16 0.66 -1.63
N VAL A 61 0.06 0.04 -2.04
CA VAL A 61 0.00 -0.97 -3.10
C VAL A 61 -0.84 -0.44 -4.26
N ASP A 62 -0.34 -0.56 -5.48
CA ASP A 62 -1.07 -0.16 -6.69
C ASP A 62 -2.34 -1.01 -6.83
N ALA A 63 -3.49 -0.34 -6.85
CA ALA A 63 -4.77 -1.02 -6.87
C ALA A 63 -5.09 -1.64 -8.23
N GLY A 64 -4.38 -1.31 -9.31
CA GLY A 64 -4.59 -1.88 -10.64
C GLY A 64 -3.79 -3.15 -10.90
N ASN A 65 -2.68 -3.38 -10.19
CA ASN A 65 -1.78 -4.51 -10.45
C ASN A 65 -1.22 -5.21 -9.19
N GLY A 66 -1.51 -4.72 -7.98
CA GLY A 66 -1.05 -5.32 -6.72
C GLY A 66 0.42 -5.09 -6.40
N LYS A 67 1.11 -4.22 -7.13
CA LYS A 67 2.52 -3.93 -6.89
C LYS A 67 2.68 -2.92 -5.76
N VAL A 68 3.50 -3.25 -4.77
CA VAL A 68 3.93 -2.27 -3.75
C VAL A 68 4.65 -1.10 -4.44
N LEU A 69 4.12 0.10 -4.22
CA LEU A 69 4.64 1.36 -4.73
C LEU A 69 5.69 1.91 -3.77
N PHE A 70 5.32 2.07 -2.50
CA PHE A 70 6.21 2.51 -1.43
C PHE A 70 5.67 2.06 -0.07
N SER A 71 6.50 2.20 0.96
CA SER A 71 6.12 1.96 2.35
C SER A 71 6.72 3.05 3.22
N GLU A 72 5.94 3.59 4.13
CA GLU A 72 6.38 4.55 5.13
C GLU A 72 6.30 3.91 6.52
N THR A 73 7.31 4.10 7.34
CA THR A 73 7.20 3.74 8.76
C THR A 73 6.67 4.94 9.49
N ILE A 74 5.56 4.78 10.21
CA ILE A 74 4.93 5.78 11.08
C ILE A 74 5.91 6.11 12.20
N SER A 75 6.85 6.98 11.88
CA SER A 75 7.84 7.49 12.78
C SER A 75 7.27 8.79 13.31
N THR A 76 6.91 8.83 14.59
CA THR A 76 6.52 10.07 15.24
C THR A 76 7.64 11.09 15.05
N VAL A 77 7.43 12.04 14.15
CA VAL A 77 8.48 12.88 13.58
C VAL A 77 9.24 13.63 14.68
N ASN A 78 10.52 13.30 14.85
CA ASN A 78 11.56 14.32 14.80
C ASN A 78 12.08 14.35 13.37
N LYS A 79 11.74 15.44 12.67
CA LYS A 79 12.02 15.69 11.24
C LYS A 79 13.52 15.61 11.01
N SER A 80 13.96 14.53 10.38
CA SER A 80 15.29 14.43 9.79
C SER A 80 15.11 13.92 8.37
N ASP A 81 14.73 14.86 7.50
CA ASP A 81 14.94 14.83 6.06
C ASP A 81 16.40 14.43 5.79
N ASP A 82 16.70 13.15 5.59
CA ASP A 82 18.00 12.73 5.06
C ASP A 82 17.86 11.38 4.36
N SER A 83 17.57 11.41 3.06
CA SER A 83 18.07 10.43 2.08
C SER A 83 17.84 10.94 0.66
N GLN A 84 18.07 12.25 0.47
CA GLN A 84 18.23 12.85 -0.84
C GLN A 84 19.71 13.19 -1.06
N PHE A 85 20.60 12.19 -0.96
CA PHE A 85 21.94 12.30 -1.52
C PHE A 85 22.12 11.30 -2.65
N LYS A 86 21.73 11.80 -3.82
CA LYS A 86 22.11 11.28 -5.13
C LYS A 86 23.63 11.28 -5.24
N SER A 87 24.15 10.19 -5.80
CA SER A 87 25.38 10.04 -6.59
C SER A 87 26.37 11.21 -6.60
N SER A 88 27.65 10.97 -6.27
CA SER A 88 28.80 11.53 -6.99
C SER A 88 30.15 10.95 -6.55
N ILE A 89 30.72 10.12 -7.44
CA ILE A 89 32.11 10.22 -7.92
C ILE A 89 33.22 10.06 -6.86
N GLN A 90 33.69 8.83 -6.69
CA GLN A 90 35.09 8.60 -6.34
C GLN A 90 35.88 8.68 -7.65
N VAL A 91 36.44 9.86 -7.95
CA VAL A 91 37.52 9.99 -8.94
C VAL A 91 38.76 9.22 -8.43
N PRO A 92 39.55 8.61 -9.34
CA PRO A 92 40.60 7.64 -9.02
C PRO A 92 41.74 8.18 -8.16
#